data_AF-A0A9E7F3X5-F1
#
_entry.id   AF-A0A9E7F3X5-F1
#
_cell.length_a   1.000
_cell.length_b   1.000
_cell.length_c   1.000
_cell.angle_alpha   90.00
_cell.angle_beta   90.00
_cell.angle_gamma   90.00
#
_symmetry.space_group_name_H-M   'P 1'
#
loop_
_entity.id
_entity.type
_entity.pdbx_description
1 polymer ?
#
loop_
_entity_poly.entity_id
_entity_poly.type
_entity_poly.pdbx_seq_one_letter_code
_entity_poly.pdbx_strand_id
1 'polypeptide(L)' 'MIHGYVEKGRIKKLKGVKAKELLLWPPVHEITMDRDPPTGKIHFKSLAGVTKTFPVEAFALGQ' A
#
# COMPACT_ATOMS: atom_id res chain seq x y z
N MET A 1 9.64 -12.69 -6.26
CA MET A 1 8.34 -12.77 -6.99
C MET A 1 7.30 -11.99 -6.19
N ILE A 2 6.56 -11.11 -6.86
CA ILE A 2 5.48 -10.31 -6.26
C ILE A 2 4.15 -10.88 -6.75
N HIS A 3 3.19 -11.10 -5.84
CA HIS A 3 1.85 -11.58 -6.20
C HIS A 3 0.79 -11.02 -5.24
N GLY A 4 -0.44 -10.89 -5.73
CA GLY A 4 -1.58 -10.36 -4.99
C GLY A 4 -2.82 -10.29 -5.88
N TYR A 5 -3.97 -10.02 -5.27
CA TYR A 5 -5.24 -9.84 -5.99
C TYR A 5 -5.50 -8.35 -6.18
N VAL A 6 -5.74 -7.94 -7.43
CA VAL A 6 -6.00 -6.54 -7.78
C VAL A 6 -7.49 -6.34 -7.98
N GLU A 7 -8.05 -5.37 -7.27
CA GLU A 7 -9.40 -4.86 -7.43
C GLU A 7 -9.30 -3.35 -7.69
N LYS A 8 -10.35 -2.74 -8.26
CA LYS A 8 -10.40 -1.27 -8.40
C LYS A 8 -10.10 -0.66 -7.02
N GLY A 9 -9.12 0.24 -6.91
CA GLY A 9 -8.76 0.93 -5.66
C GLY A 9 -8.22 0.06 -4.51
N ARG A 10 -7.89 -1.22 -4.73
CA ARG A 10 -7.36 -2.10 -3.66
C ARG A 10 -6.50 -3.23 -4.20
N ILE A 11 -5.43 -3.56 -3.49
CA ILE A 11 -4.64 -4.77 -3.67
C ILE A 11 -4.74 -5.59 -2.39
N LYS A 12 -5.17 -6.85 -2.48
CA LYS A 12 -5.36 -7.77 -1.35
C LYS A 12 -4.38 -8.93 -1.40
N LYS A 13 -4.06 -9.48 -0.22
CA LYS A 13 -3.15 -10.63 -0.04
C LYS A 13 -1.82 -10.41 -0.77
N LEU A 14 -1.30 -9.19 -0.72
CA LEU A 14 -0.02 -8.83 -1.33
C LEU A 14 1.12 -9.59 -0.64
N LYS A 15 2.03 -10.14 -1.45
CA LYS A 15 3.24 -10.84 -1.01
C LYS A 15 4.42 -10.40 -1.88
N GLY A 16 5.62 -10.50 -1.30
CA GLY A 16 6.86 -10.08 -1.96
C GLY A 16 7.17 -8.58 -1.84
N VAL A 17 6.33 -7.80 -1.16
CA VAL A 17 6.54 -6.38 -0.87
C VAL A 17 6.77 -6.17 0.63
N LYS A 18 7.84 -5.46 0.98
CA LYS A 18 8.16 -5.04 2.34
C LYS A 18 8.42 -3.53 2.37
N ALA A 19 7.96 -2.85 3.41
CA ALA A 19 8.18 -1.42 3.59
C ALA A 19 9.11 -1.19 4.79
N LYS A 20 10.06 -0.26 4.67
CA LYS A 20 10.95 0.08 5.79
C LYS A 20 10.19 0.91 6.83
N GLU A 21 10.16 0.45 8.08
CA GLU A 21 9.50 1.10 9.21
C GLU A 21 10.36 0.95 10.47
N LEU A 22 10.81 2.06 11.07
CA LEU A 22 11.54 2.07 12.36
C LEU A 22 12.53 0.89 12.54
N LEU A 23 13.45 0.73 11.57
CA LEU A 23 14.50 -0.32 11.51
C LEU A 23 14.04 -1.73 11.10
N LEU A 24 12.74 -1.96 10.87
CA LEU A 24 12.18 -3.22 10.38
C LEU A 24 11.70 -3.11 8.94
N TRP A 25 11.46 -4.26 8.30
CA TRP A 25 10.85 -4.37 6.97
C TRP A 25 9.62 -5.28 7.02
N PRO A 26 8.56 -4.87 7.75
CA PRO A 26 7.34 -5.66 7.78
C PRO A 26 6.75 -5.80 6.36
N PRO A 27 6.16 -6.96 6.06
CA PRO A 27 5.49 -7.17 4.78
C PRO A 27 4.22 -6.32 4.69
N VAL A 28 3.97 -5.78 3.50
CA VAL A 28 2.72 -5.10 3.16
C VAL A 28 1.75 -6.16 2.63
N HIS A 29 0.59 -6.30 3.28
CA HIS A 29 -0.40 -7.31 2.91
C HIS A 29 -1.60 -6.73 2.15
N GLU A 30 -1.79 -5.42 2.26
CA GLU A 30 -2.91 -4.71 1.65
C GLU A 30 -2.51 -3.27 1.27
N ILE A 31 -2.97 -2.83 0.09
CA ILE A 31 -2.89 -1.44 -0.36
C ILE A 31 -4.31 -0.99 -0.72
N THR A 32 -4.75 0.17 -0.23
CA THR A 32 -6.11 0.70 -0.47
C THR A 32 -6.07 2.17 -0.82
N MET A 33 -7.03 2.62 -1.63
CA MET A 33 -7.27 4.03 -1.92
C MET A 33 -8.70 4.40 -1.50
N ASP A 34 -8.86 5.56 -0.88
CA ASP A 34 -10.18 6.10 -0.53
C ASP A 34 -10.94 6.44 -1.81
N ARG A 35 -12.19 5.96 -1.91
CA ARG A 35 -13.00 6.11 -3.12
C ARG A 35 -14.17 7.07 -2.97
N ASP A 36 -14.67 7.28 -1.77
CA ASP A 36 -15.82 8.14 -1.54
C ASP A 36 -15.75 8.82 -0.16
N PRO A 37 -15.43 10.12 -0.10
CA PRO A 37 -14.92 10.93 -1.21
C PRO A 37 -13.50 10.48 -1.64
N PRO A 38 -13.10 10.65 -2.91
CA PRO A 38 -11.72 10.42 -3.32
C PRO A 38 -10.80 11.42 -2.61
N THR A 39 -9.92 10.94 -1.72
CA THR A 39 -9.04 11.82 -0.93
C THR A 39 -7.68 12.09 -1.57
N GLY A 40 -7.37 11.42 -2.69
CA GLY A 40 -6.03 11.44 -3.28
C GLY A 40 -4.98 10.74 -2.43
N LYS A 41 -5.38 9.86 -1.51
CA LYS A 41 -4.48 9.12 -0.61
C LYS A 41 -4.45 7.64 -0.92
N ILE A 42 -3.26 7.05 -0.76
CA ILE A 42 -3.01 5.62 -0.85
C ILE A 42 -2.50 5.14 0.51
N HIS A 43 -3.11 4.08 1.02
CA HIS A 43 -2.78 3.47 2.31
C HIS A 43 -2.11 2.13 2.11
N PHE A 44 -0.97 1.94 2.77
CA PHE A 44 -0.19 0.71 2.79
C PHE A 44 -0.30 0.11 4.18
N LYS A 45 -0.92 -1.06 4.29
CA LYS A 45 -1.11 -1.75 5.57
C LYS A 45 -0.06 -2.85 5.74
N SER A 46 0.77 -2.71 6.77
CA SER A 46 1.77 -3.71 7.11
C SER A 46 1.19 -4.78 8.04
N LEU A 47 1.78 -5.98 8.04
CA LEU A 47 1.42 -7.02 9.03
C LEU A 47 1.80 -6.65 10.48
N ALA A 48 2.56 -5.56 10.67
CA ALA A 48 2.87 -5.02 12.01
C ALA A 48 1.76 -4.11 12.55
N GLY A 49 0.62 -3.99 11.86
CA GLY A 49 -0.49 -3.13 12.26
C GLY A 49 -0.30 -1.65 11.92
N VAL A 50 0.81 -1.28 11.29
CA VAL A 50 1.09 0.10 10.87
C VAL A 50 0.45 0.35 9.50
N THR A 51 -0.19 1.52 9.37
CA THR A 51 -0.66 2.03 8.09
C THR A 51 0.15 3.24 7.69
N LYS A 52 0.84 3.17 6.55
CA LYS A 52 1.49 4.33 5.93
C LYS A 52 0.60 4.90 4.84
N THR A 53 0.44 6.22 4.87
CA THR A 53 -0.40 6.92 3.90
C THR A 53 0.47 7.84 3.05
N PHE A 54 0.25 7.80 1.75
CA PHE A 54 0.96 8.61 0.77
C PHE A 54 -0.03 9.35 -0.12
N PRO A 55 0.33 10.56 -0.61
CA PRO A 55 -0.40 11.18 -1.70
C PRO A 55 -0.27 10.34 -2.98
N VAL A 56 -1.30 10.30 -3.82
CA VAL A 56 -1.28 9.58 -5.12
C VAL A 56 -0.14 10.10 -6.00
N GLU A 57 0.15 11.39 -5.90
CA GLU A 57 1.20 12.08 -6.65
C GLU A 57 2.59 11.49 -6.37
N ALA A 58 2.81 10.87 -5.21
CA ALA A 58 4.08 10.20 -4.89
C ALA A 58 4.38 9.00 -5.81
N PHE A 59 3.37 8.50 -6.54
CA PHE A 59 3.50 7.38 -7.47
C PHE A 59 3.17 7.76 -8.92
N ALA A 60 2.88 9.03 -9.21
CA ALA A 60 2.46 9.48 -10.54
C ALA A 60 3.59 9.44 -11.59
N LEU A 61 4.85 9.52 -11.16
CA LEU A 61 6.01 9.60 -12.05
C LEU A 61 6.60 8.24 -12.44
N GLY A 62 6.08 7.12 -11.90
CA GLY A 62 6.49 5.76 -12.27
C GLY A 62 8.01 5.52 -12.16
N GLN A 63 8.57 5.63 -10.95
CA GLN A 63 9.96 5.27 -10.64
C GLN A 63 10.11 3.81 -10.22
#